data_AF-A0A1V4QI22-F1
#
_entry.id   AF-A0A1V4QI22-F1
#
_cell.length_a   1.000
_cell.length_b   1.000
_cell.length_c   1.000
_cell.angle_alpha   90.00
_cell.angle_beta   90.00
_cell.angle_gamma   90.00
#
_symmetry.space_group_name_H-M   'P 1'
#
loop_
_entity.id
_entity.type
_entity.pdbx_description
1 polymer ?
#
loop_
_entity_poly.entity_id
_entity_poly.type
_entity_poly.pdbx_seq_one_letter_code
_entity_poly.pdbx_strand_id
1 'polypeptide(L)'
;MIDTTSQFVEKLIELKRVSKVVKGGKRLKLYACVVVGDGAGKVGIGHAKSAEVAPAIKKATEIAKKKMVKVDVSEGTILHTVLGKFCASKVLLKPARPGTGIIASNAVRAVCEAVGIKNILTKSLGSHNPTNLARATINALSSIRPVRLVAEMRNKPLEYFIKKRSDEEKKEVKGDIKEESNRQDKET
;
A
#
# COMPACT_ATOMS: atom_id res chain seq x y z
N MET A 1 -7.94 -29.18 -19.35
CA MET A 1 -7.98 -28.56 -18.01
C MET A 1 -7.41 -27.16 -18.16
N ILE A 2 -8.25 -26.13 -18.05
CA ILE A 2 -7.83 -24.74 -18.26
C ILE A 2 -7.23 -24.26 -16.93
N ASP A 3 -5.92 -24.03 -16.91
CA ASP A 3 -5.24 -23.40 -15.77
C ASP A 3 -5.90 -22.05 -15.50
N THR A 4 -6.66 -21.96 -14.41
CA THR A 4 -7.23 -20.70 -13.91
C THR A 4 -6.10 -19.89 -13.30
N THR A 5 -5.15 -19.46 -14.15
CA THR A 5 -4.02 -18.62 -13.78
C THR A 5 -4.59 -17.24 -13.48
N SER A 6 -5.09 -17.07 -12.26
CA SER A 6 -5.54 -15.78 -11.77
C SER A 6 -4.35 -14.84 -11.96
N GLN A 7 -4.54 -13.79 -12.77
CA GLN A 7 -3.48 -12.86 -13.14
C GLN A 7 -3.05 -12.06 -11.90
N PHE A 8 -2.19 -12.68 -11.09
CA PHE A 8 -1.60 -12.05 -9.94
C PHE A 8 -0.38 -11.24 -10.37
N VAL A 9 -0.32 -9.99 -9.92
CA VAL A 9 0.83 -9.13 -10.05
C VAL A 9 1.84 -9.53 -8.99
N GLU A 10 2.96 -10.12 -9.42
CA GLU A 10 4.07 -10.51 -8.55
C GLU A 10 5.19 -9.47 -8.64
N LYS A 11 5.63 -8.93 -7.50
CA LYS A 11 6.71 -7.93 -7.42
C LYS A 11 7.76 -8.34 -6.39
N LEU A 12 9.02 -8.36 -6.82
CA LEU A 12 10.16 -8.59 -5.94
C LEU A 12 10.48 -7.31 -5.15
N ILE A 13 10.48 -7.37 -3.82
CA ILE A 13 10.91 -6.25 -2.98
C ILE A 13 12.42 -6.32 -2.73
N GLU A 14 12.88 -7.50 -2.35
CA GLU A 14 14.23 -7.67 -1.82
C GLU A 14 14.78 -9.06 -2.13
N LEU A 15 16.02 -9.08 -2.62
CA LEU A 15 16.81 -10.29 -2.82
C LEU A 15 18.15 -10.12 -2.11
N LYS A 16 18.49 -11.07 -1.23
CA LYS A 16 19.72 -11.03 -0.44
C LYS A 16 20.37 -12.40 -0.36
N ARG A 17 21.70 -12.46 -0.34
CA ARG A 17 22.43 -13.69 -0.01
C ARG A 17 22.67 -13.73 1.50
N VAL A 18 22.17 -14.75 2.17
CA VAL A 18 22.35 -15.01 3.61
C VAL A 18 23.33 -16.16 3.82
N SER A 19 24.10 -16.13 4.90
CA SER A 19 25.13 -17.13 5.18
C SER A 19 24.99 -17.72 6.59
N LYS A 20 25.26 -19.03 6.71
CA LYS A 20 25.47 -19.71 7.99
C LYS A 20 26.91 -20.20 8.04
N VAL A 21 27.67 -19.75 9.04
CA VAL A 21 29.04 -20.20 9.27
C VAL A 21 29.02 -21.59 9.93
N VAL A 22 29.89 -22.49 9.47
CA VAL A 22 30.10 -23.85 9.99
C VAL A 22 31.60 -24.14 10.07
N LYS A 23 32.01 -25.23 10.74
CA LYS A 23 33.43 -25.59 10.94
C LYS A 23 34.24 -25.66 9.63
N GLY A 24 33.61 -26.07 8.52
CA GLY A 24 34.24 -26.19 7.20
C GLY A 24 33.96 -25.04 6.21
N GLY A 25 33.42 -23.89 6.66
CA GLY A 25 33.20 -22.73 5.80
C GLY A 25 31.83 -22.06 5.97
N LYS A 26 31.27 -21.51 4.89
CA LYS A 26 29.99 -20.79 4.91
C LYS A 26 28.97 -21.47 4.00
N ARG A 27 27.84 -21.91 4.55
CA ARG A 27 26.68 -22.35 3.77
C ARG A 27 25.85 -21.14 3.37
N LEU A 28 25.77 -20.88 2.07
CA LEU A 28 25.08 -19.73 1.51
C LEU A 28 23.67 -20.13 1.04
N LYS A 29 22.69 -19.25 1.28
CA LYS A 29 21.34 -19.36 0.75
C LYS A 29 20.89 -18.00 0.22
N LEU A 30 19.95 -17.98 -0.70
CA LEU A 30 19.30 -16.77 -1.20
C LEU A 30 17.96 -16.58 -0.49
N TYR A 31 17.77 -15.37 0.04
CA TYR A 31 16.54 -14.87 0.63
C TYR A 31 15.81 -14.01 -0.39
N ALA A 32 14.52 -14.26 -0.57
CA ALA A 32 13.63 -13.44 -1.39
C ALA A 32 12.42 -12.99 -0.58
N CYS A 33 12.04 -11.72 -0.73
CA CYS A 33 10.79 -11.16 -0.26
C CYS A 33 9.97 -10.66 -1.45
N VAL A 34 8.75 -11.16 -1.59
CA VAL A 34 7.87 -10.95 -2.75
C VAL A 34 6.50 -10.48 -2.28
N VAL A 35 5.91 -9.56 -3.03
CA VAL A 35 4.50 -9.17 -2.90
C VAL A 35 3.73 -9.78 -4.04
N VAL A 36 2.53 -10.26 -3.72
CA VAL A 36 1.57 -10.77 -4.70
C VAL A 36 0.24 -10.05 -4.47
N GLY A 37 -0.39 -9.59 -5.54
CA GLY A 37 -1.74 -9.01 -5.46
C GLY A 37 -2.54 -9.24 -6.73
N ASP A 38 -3.85 -9.03 -6.65
CA ASP A 38 -4.79 -9.23 -7.76
C ASP A 38 -5.10 -7.93 -8.53
N GLY A 39 -4.51 -6.80 -8.12
CA GLY A 39 -4.81 -5.48 -8.69
C GLY A 39 -6.23 -4.98 -8.37
N ALA A 40 -7.01 -5.74 -7.60
CA ALA A 40 -8.42 -5.49 -7.27
C ALA A 40 -8.62 -5.36 -5.75
N GLY A 41 -7.57 -5.00 -5.01
CA GLY A 41 -7.64 -4.77 -3.57
C GLY A 41 -7.24 -5.95 -2.70
N LYS A 42 -6.69 -7.07 -3.22
CA LYS A 42 -6.05 -8.09 -2.38
C LYS A 42 -4.54 -8.05 -2.53
N VAL A 43 -3.84 -8.15 -1.41
CA VAL A 43 -2.38 -8.18 -1.38
C VAL A 43 -1.86 -9.11 -0.30
N GLY A 44 -0.79 -9.82 -0.61
CA GLY A 44 -0.07 -10.69 0.32
C GLY A 44 1.43 -10.48 0.19
N ILE A 45 2.16 -10.72 1.28
CA ILE A 45 3.62 -10.70 1.30
C ILE A 45 4.15 -12.07 1.72
N GLY A 46 5.16 -12.54 1.01
CA GLY A 46 5.82 -13.80 1.25
C GLY A 46 7.33 -13.61 1.33
N HIS A 47 7.97 -14.40 2.18
CA HIS A 47 9.41 -14.45 2.25
C HIS A 47 9.86 -15.90 2.32
N ALA A 48 10.93 -16.23 1.61
CA ALA A 48 11.45 -17.58 1.57
C ALA A 48 12.96 -17.58 1.36
N LYS A 49 13.58 -18.74 1.58
CA LYS A 49 15.00 -18.96 1.35
C LYS A 49 15.22 -20.27 0.59
N SER A 50 16.14 -20.26 -0.37
CA SER A 50 16.56 -21.46 -1.10
C SER A 50 18.05 -21.42 -1.45
N ALA A 51 18.59 -22.48 -2.04
CA ALA A 51 19.97 -22.49 -2.54
C ALA A 51 20.11 -21.61 -3.80
N GLU A 52 19.10 -21.63 -4.66
CA GLU A 52 19.02 -20.89 -5.93
C GLU A 52 17.95 -19.77 -5.88
N VAL A 53 18.02 -18.82 -6.83
CA VAL A 53 17.13 -17.64 -6.89
C VAL A 53 15.70 -18.04 -7.24
N ALA A 54 15.50 -18.74 -8.36
CA ALA A 54 14.18 -19.11 -8.87
C ALA A 54 13.32 -19.88 -7.85
N PRO A 55 13.81 -20.94 -7.18
CA PRO A 55 13.02 -21.64 -6.17
C PRO A 55 12.77 -20.80 -4.91
N ALA A 56 13.64 -19.83 -4.58
CA ALA A 56 13.37 -18.93 -3.47
C ALA A 56 12.19 -18.00 -3.79
N ILE A 57 12.11 -17.47 -5.00
CA ILE A 57 11.01 -16.61 -5.45
C ILE A 57 9.70 -17.43 -5.52
N LYS A 58 9.71 -18.62 -6.13
CA LYS A 58 8.52 -19.50 -6.20
C LYS A 58 7.95 -19.84 -4.82
N LYS A 59 8.82 -20.20 -3.86
CA LYS A 59 8.38 -20.45 -2.49
C LYS A 59 7.80 -19.20 -1.83
N ALA A 60 8.39 -18.03 -2.07
CA ALA A 60 7.88 -16.78 -1.53
C ALA A 60 6.50 -16.42 -2.13
N THR A 61 6.28 -16.62 -3.43
CA THR A 61 5.00 -16.33 -4.09
C THR A 61 3.89 -17.26 -3.61
N GLU A 62 4.17 -18.55 -3.42
CA GLU A 62 3.21 -19.49 -2.82
C GLU A 62 2.81 -19.09 -1.39
N ILE A 63 3.77 -18.66 -0.56
CA ILE A 63 3.49 -18.17 0.79
C ILE A 63 2.66 -16.89 0.76
N ALA A 64 2.95 -15.97 -0.17
CA ALA A 64 2.22 -14.72 -0.32
C ALA A 64 0.76 -14.96 -0.72
N LYS A 65 0.51 -15.87 -1.67
CA LYS A 65 -0.83 -16.26 -2.13
C LYS A 65 -1.70 -16.79 -0.99
N LYS A 66 -1.13 -17.55 -0.07
CA LYS A 66 -1.83 -18.06 1.13
C LYS A 66 -2.17 -16.97 2.16
N LYS A 67 -1.48 -15.82 2.15
CA LYS A 67 -1.60 -14.74 3.14
C LYS A 67 -2.16 -13.45 2.53
N MET A 68 -3.06 -13.57 1.57
CA MET A 68 -3.71 -12.40 0.97
C MET A 68 -4.68 -11.75 1.97
N VAL A 69 -4.59 -10.43 2.06
CA VAL A 69 -5.45 -9.57 2.87
C VAL A 69 -6.22 -8.67 1.92
N LYS A 70 -7.51 -8.45 2.21
CA LYS A 70 -8.36 -7.50 1.48
C LYS A 70 -8.13 -6.09 1.99
N VAL A 71 -8.01 -5.15 1.06
CA VAL A 71 -7.83 -3.72 1.28
C VAL A 71 -8.95 -2.99 0.55
N ASP A 72 -9.58 -2.05 1.23
CA ASP A 72 -10.59 -1.20 0.62
C ASP A 72 -9.94 -0.01 -0.08
N VAL A 73 -10.09 0.04 -1.41
CA VAL A 73 -9.57 1.08 -2.29
C VAL A 73 -10.74 1.68 -3.06
N SER A 74 -10.75 3.00 -3.26
CA SER A 74 -11.77 3.70 -4.05
C SER A 74 -11.10 4.58 -5.09
N GLU A 75 -11.59 4.54 -6.33
CA GLU A 75 -11.12 5.43 -7.41
C GLU A 75 -9.60 5.41 -7.64
N GLY A 76 -8.95 4.27 -7.33
CA GLY A 76 -7.50 4.11 -7.45
C GLY A 76 -6.68 4.86 -6.39
N THR A 77 -7.29 5.29 -5.27
CA THR A 77 -6.65 5.92 -4.11
C THR A 77 -7.17 5.32 -2.79
N ILE A 78 -6.53 5.68 -1.68
CA ILE A 78 -6.95 5.28 -0.33
C ILE A 78 -8.05 6.23 0.20
N LEU A 79 -8.87 5.77 1.15
CA LEU A 79 -10.03 6.53 1.62
C LEU A 79 -9.67 7.72 2.53
N HIS A 80 -8.67 7.55 3.39
CA HIS A 80 -8.21 8.57 4.33
C HIS A 80 -6.75 8.33 4.69
N THR A 81 -6.12 9.34 5.29
CA THR A 81 -4.74 9.26 5.74
C THR A 81 -4.58 8.25 6.87
N VAL A 82 -3.62 7.34 6.76
CA VAL A 82 -3.34 6.30 7.75
C VAL A 82 -1.85 6.21 8.08
N LEU A 83 -1.56 5.86 9.33
CA LEU A 83 -0.22 5.58 9.82
C LEU A 83 -0.07 4.08 10.09
N GLY A 84 0.75 3.41 9.29
CA GLY A 84 1.14 2.02 9.49
C GLY A 84 2.37 1.89 10.38
N LYS A 85 2.39 0.86 11.21
CA LYS A 85 3.58 0.47 11.98
C LYS A 85 3.79 -1.04 11.91
N PHE A 86 5.03 -1.44 11.70
CA PHE A 86 5.48 -2.81 11.91
C PHE A 86 6.91 -2.78 12.45
N CYS A 87 7.13 -3.34 13.65
CA CYS A 87 8.38 -3.20 14.39
C CYS A 87 8.80 -1.71 14.51
N ALA A 88 10.03 -1.37 14.13
CA ALA A 88 10.56 -0.01 14.10
C ALA A 88 10.24 0.78 12.81
N SER A 89 9.61 0.14 11.81
CA SER A 89 9.23 0.78 10.55
C SER A 89 7.85 1.41 10.68
N LYS A 90 7.73 2.69 10.26
CA LYS A 90 6.46 3.42 10.20
C LYS A 90 6.26 3.96 8.79
N VAL A 91 5.02 3.99 8.32
CA VAL A 91 4.66 4.55 7.01
C VAL A 91 3.44 5.44 7.15
N LEU A 92 3.55 6.67 6.69
CA LEU A 92 2.42 7.56 6.48
C LEU A 92 1.91 7.36 5.05
N LEU A 93 0.64 7.01 4.91
CA LEU A 93 -0.07 6.95 3.64
C LEU A 93 -1.11 8.06 3.59
N LYS A 94 -1.07 8.90 2.56
CA LYS A 94 -2.01 10.00 2.34
C LYS A 94 -2.68 9.85 0.97
N PRO A 95 -4.02 10.01 0.88
CA PRO A 95 -4.72 10.00 -0.40
C PRO A 95 -4.21 11.13 -1.31
N ALA A 96 -4.21 10.86 -2.61
CA ALA A 96 -3.80 11.82 -3.63
C ALA A 96 -4.92 12.04 -4.65
N ARG A 97 -4.87 13.20 -5.31
CA ARG A 97 -5.76 13.55 -6.43
C ARG A 97 -5.45 12.67 -7.65
N PRO A 98 -6.42 12.42 -8.55
CA PRO A 98 -6.17 11.68 -9.79
C PRO A 98 -5.07 12.37 -10.61
N GLY A 99 -4.16 11.58 -11.18
CA GLY A 99 -3.03 12.08 -11.97
C GLY A 99 -1.72 12.24 -11.18
N THR A 100 -1.73 12.10 -9.86
CA THR A 100 -0.51 12.22 -9.02
C THR A 100 0.45 11.05 -9.19
N GLY A 101 -0.07 9.84 -9.48
CA GLY A 101 0.73 8.62 -9.52
C GLY A 101 1.16 8.12 -8.12
N ILE A 102 2.06 7.13 -8.10
CA ILE A 102 2.54 6.48 -6.86
C ILE A 102 3.86 7.12 -6.40
N ILE A 103 3.78 8.05 -5.45
CA ILE A 103 4.96 8.67 -4.83
C ILE A 103 5.30 7.91 -3.55
N ALA A 104 6.21 6.93 -3.69
CA ALA A 104 6.56 6.03 -2.61
C ALA A 104 7.97 5.45 -2.72
N SER A 105 8.51 5.02 -1.57
CA SER A 105 9.72 4.20 -1.52
C SER A 105 9.50 2.83 -2.21
N ASN A 106 10.56 2.20 -2.71
CA ASN A 106 10.45 0.98 -3.53
C ASN A 106 9.56 -0.12 -2.91
N ALA A 107 9.75 -0.45 -1.64
CA ALA A 107 8.95 -1.48 -0.96
C ALA A 107 7.47 -1.11 -0.82
N VAL A 108 7.18 0.17 -0.56
CA VAL A 108 5.79 0.68 -0.47
C VAL A 108 5.15 0.73 -1.86
N ARG A 109 5.92 1.17 -2.88
CA ARG A 109 5.48 1.20 -4.28
C ARG A 109 5.09 -0.19 -4.78
N ALA A 110 5.92 -1.20 -4.54
CA ALA A 110 5.63 -2.58 -4.92
C ALA A 110 4.31 -3.09 -4.31
N VAL A 111 4.02 -2.71 -3.05
CA VAL A 111 2.74 -3.04 -2.39
C VAL A 111 1.58 -2.29 -3.03
N CYS A 112 1.69 -0.99 -3.24
CA CYS A 112 0.62 -0.18 -3.85
C CYS A 112 0.28 -0.64 -5.27
N GLU A 113 1.29 -0.95 -6.09
CA GLU A 113 1.12 -1.49 -7.44
C GLU A 113 0.40 -2.85 -7.42
N ALA A 114 0.80 -3.75 -6.52
CA ALA A 114 0.18 -5.07 -6.41
C ALA A 114 -1.29 -5.01 -5.97
N VAL A 115 -1.65 -4.03 -5.13
CA VAL A 115 -3.03 -3.78 -4.69
C VAL A 115 -3.89 -3.20 -5.83
N GLY A 116 -3.28 -2.42 -6.74
CA GLY A 116 -4.00 -1.67 -7.78
C GLY A 116 -4.21 -0.18 -7.45
N ILE A 117 -3.49 0.37 -6.47
CA ILE A 117 -3.53 1.80 -6.14
C ILE A 117 -2.72 2.57 -7.19
N LYS A 118 -3.34 3.58 -7.81
CA LYS A 118 -2.70 4.40 -8.85
C LYS A 118 -2.17 5.72 -8.31
N ASN A 119 -2.87 6.32 -7.35
CA ASN A 119 -2.56 7.65 -6.83
C ASN A 119 -2.36 7.59 -5.32
N ILE A 120 -1.16 7.89 -4.83
CA ILE A 120 -0.89 7.93 -3.38
C ILE A 120 0.37 8.74 -3.07
N LEU A 121 0.33 9.48 -1.96
CA LEU A 121 1.48 10.15 -1.37
C LEU A 121 1.90 9.40 -0.12
N THR A 122 3.19 9.10 -0.01
CA THR A 122 3.68 8.32 1.14
C THR A 122 4.98 8.88 1.70
N LYS A 123 5.21 8.63 2.99
CA LYS A 123 6.48 8.89 3.65
C LYS A 123 6.83 7.73 4.56
N SER A 124 8.00 7.13 4.34
CA SER A 124 8.61 6.18 5.28
C SER A 124 9.24 6.95 6.43
N LEU A 125 8.89 6.57 7.67
CA LEU A 125 9.41 7.15 8.90
C LEU A 125 10.07 6.05 9.75
N GLY A 126 11.19 6.36 10.41
CA GLY A 126 11.91 5.38 11.23
C GLY A 126 12.76 4.43 10.40
N SER A 127 12.62 3.11 10.61
CA SER A 127 13.49 2.11 9.96
C SER A 127 13.16 1.87 8.48
N HIS A 128 14.19 1.93 7.64
CA HIS A 128 14.11 1.73 6.19
C HIS A 128 14.28 0.26 5.71
N ASN A 129 14.17 -0.74 6.60
CA ASN A 129 14.23 -2.14 6.18
C ASN A 129 13.03 -2.49 5.27
N PRO A 130 13.24 -2.85 3.99
CA PRO A 130 12.17 -2.97 3.01
C PRO A 130 11.17 -4.10 3.31
N THR A 131 11.62 -5.22 3.88
CA THR A 131 10.72 -6.31 4.30
C THR A 131 9.74 -5.83 5.38
N ASN A 132 10.25 -5.08 6.37
CA ASN A 132 9.41 -4.55 7.46
C ASN A 132 8.53 -3.40 6.98
N LEU A 133 9.06 -2.56 6.09
CA LEU A 133 8.32 -1.45 5.50
C LEU A 133 7.11 -1.95 4.73
N ALA A 134 7.27 -2.97 3.90
CA ALA A 134 6.15 -3.58 3.17
C ALA A 134 5.08 -4.16 4.11
N ARG A 135 5.47 -4.78 5.22
CA ARG A 135 4.53 -5.25 6.25
C ARG A 135 3.82 -4.08 6.95
N ALA A 136 4.54 -3.00 7.26
CA ALA A 136 3.94 -1.79 7.83
C ALA A 136 2.90 -1.18 6.88
N THR A 137 3.17 -1.21 5.57
CA THR A 137 2.23 -0.76 4.53
C THR A 137 0.96 -1.61 4.50
N ILE A 138 1.09 -2.95 4.53
CA ILE A 138 -0.09 -3.84 4.55
C ILE A 138 -0.92 -3.61 5.82
N ASN A 139 -0.28 -3.43 6.98
CA ASN A 139 -0.98 -3.07 8.21
C ASN A 139 -1.71 -1.72 8.10
N ALA A 140 -1.08 -0.71 7.48
CA ALA A 140 -1.71 0.58 7.24
C ALA A 140 -2.96 0.42 6.36
N LEU A 141 -2.83 -0.30 5.25
CA LEU A 141 -3.90 -0.53 4.30
C LEU A 141 -5.05 -1.34 4.90
N SER A 142 -4.74 -2.35 5.72
CA SER A 142 -5.75 -3.14 6.45
C SER A 142 -6.48 -2.34 7.53
N SER A 143 -5.91 -1.22 8.00
CA SER A 143 -6.54 -0.36 9.00
C SER A 143 -7.54 0.64 8.40
N ILE A 144 -7.55 0.77 7.07
CA ILE A 144 -8.50 1.62 6.35
C ILE A 144 -9.90 1.07 6.56
N ARG A 145 -10.80 1.95 7.00
CA ARG A 145 -12.22 1.64 7.20
C ARG A 145 -13.07 2.39 6.18
N PRO A 146 -13.97 1.70 5.46
CA PRO A 146 -14.91 2.36 4.57
C PRO A 146 -15.98 3.11 5.37
N VAL A 147 -16.54 4.16 4.76
CA VAL A 147 -17.56 5.02 5.38
C VAL A 147 -18.75 4.18 5.85
N ARG A 148 -19.13 3.16 5.07
CA ARG A 148 -20.20 2.21 5.43
C ARG A 148 -19.96 1.51 6.76
N LEU A 149 -18.77 0.94 6.94
CA LEU A 149 -18.41 0.26 8.18
C LEU A 149 -18.39 1.23 9.37
N VAL A 150 -17.93 2.47 9.16
CA VAL A 150 -17.94 3.50 10.22
C VAL A 150 -19.37 3.95 10.58
N ALA A 151 -20.28 4.01 9.61
CA ALA A 151 -21.68 4.35 9.84
C ALA A 151 -22.40 3.28 10.66
N GLU A 152 -22.19 2.01 10.31
CA GLU A 152 -22.69 0.84 11.05
C GLU A 152 -22.13 0.83 12.49
N MET A 153 -20.81 1.01 12.67
CA MET A 153 -20.19 1.08 14.00
C MET A 153 -20.75 2.20 14.89
N ARG A 154 -21.24 3.29 14.30
CA ARG A 154 -21.72 4.48 15.01
C ARG A 154 -23.24 4.58 15.07
N ASN A 155 -23.98 3.59 14.53
CA ASN A 155 -25.43 3.58 14.43
C ASN A 155 -26.02 4.88 13.85
N LYS A 156 -25.38 5.42 12.81
CA LYS A 156 -25.84 6.63 12.09
C LYS A 156 -26.13 6.29 10.62
N PRO A 157 -27.13 6.92 9.99
CA PRO A 157 -27.41 6.71 8.58
C PRO A 157 -26.23 7.17 7.71
N LEU A 158 -26.00 6.51 6.58
CA LEU A 158 -24.93 6.84 5.62
C LEU A 158 -24.99 8.29 5.15
N GLU A 159 -26.20 8.83 4.99
CA GLU A 159 -26.46 10.21 4.56
C GLU A 159 -25.76 11.24 5.44
N TYR A 160 -25.64 10.97 6.74
CA TYR A 160 -24.96 11.86 7.69
C TYR A 160 -23.49 12.09 7.30
N PHE A 161 -22.80 11.05 6.80
CA PHE A 161 -21.39 11.14 6.41
C PHE A 161 -21.20 11.73 5.01
N ILE A 162 -22.13 11.45 4.09
CA ILE A 162 -22.09 11.97 2.72
C ILE A 162 -22.37 13.49 2.71
N LYS A 163 -23.37 13.95 3.47
CA LYS A 163 -23.75 15.37 3.54
C LYS A 163 -22.60 16.26 4.03
N LYS A 164 -21.87 15.79 5.05
CA LYS A 164 -20.70 16.51 5.59
C LYS A 164 -19.61 16.71 4.53
N ARG A 165 -19.38 15.71 3.68
CA ARG A 165 -18.37 15.78 2.61
C ARG A 165 -18.76 16.80 1.52
N SER A 166 -20.04 16.84 1.13
CA SER A 166 -20.53 17.83 0.16
C SER A 166 -20.45 19.27 0.68
N ASP A 167 -20.55 19.48 2.00
CA ASP A 167 -20.39 20.80 2.62
C ASP A 167 -18.91 21.22 2.72
N GLU A 168 -17.98 20.27 2.87
CA GLU A 168 -16.53 20.49 2.85
C GLU A 168 -16.02 20.81 1.43
N GLU A 169 -16.45 20.06 0.41
CA GLU A 169 -16.09 20.31 -1.00
C GLU A 169 -16.61 21.68 -1.48
N LYS A 170 -17.80 22.11 -1.07
CA LYS A 170 -18.32 23.47 -1.37
C LYS A 170 -17.53 24.59 -0.70
N LYS A 171 -16.83 24.33 0.41
CA LYS A 171 -15.96 25.31 1.07
C LYS A 171 -14.62 25.43 0.38
N GLU A 172 -14.03 24.33 -0.09
CA GLU A 172 -12.79 24.35 -0.87
C GLU A 172 -12.98 25.13 -2.19
N VAL A 173 -14.04 24.83 -2.95
CA VAL A 173 -14.35 25.54 -4.21
C VAL A 173 -14.58 27.05 -3.99
N LYS A 174 -15.25 27.45 -2.91
CA LYS A 174 -15.42 28.88 -2.56
C LYS A 174 -14.12 29.56 -2.11
N GLY A 175 -13.16 28.82 -1.58
CA GLY A 175 -11.85 29.32 -1.19
C GLY A 175 -11.00 29.63 -2.41
N ASP A 176 -10.95 28.71 -3.36
CA ASP A 176 -10.18 28.84 -4.60
C ASP A 176 -10.70 30.02 -5.46
N ILE A 177 -12.02 30.18 -5.60
CA ILE A 177 -12.64 31.32 -6.32
C ILE A 177 -12.31 32.67 -5.66
N LYS A 178 -12.23 32.72 -4.33
CA LYS A 178 -11.86 33.94 -3.60
C LYS A 178 -10.37 34.28 -3.71
N GLU A 179 -9.50 33.28 -3.84
CA GLU A 179 -8.08 33.51 -4.09
C GLU A 179 -7.84 34.00 -5.52
N GLU A 180 -8.60 33.53 -6.51
CA GLU A 180 -8.53 34.00 -7.89
C GLU A 180 -9.02 35.45 -8.04
N SER A 181 -10.13 35.83 -7.38
CA SER A 181 -10.62 37.22 -7.43
C SER A 181 -9.64 38.20 -6.78
N ASN A 182 -9.04 37.84 -5.64
CA ASN A 182 -8.05 38.69 -4.94
C ASN A 182 -6.71 38.85 -5.70
N ARG A 183 -6.43 38.02 -6.71
CA ARG A 183 -5.26 38.17 -7.58
C ARG A 183 -5.54 39.15 -8.72
N GLN A 184 -6.75 39.14 -9.27
CA GLN A 184 -7.18 40.09 -10.31
C GLN A 184 -7.24 41.53 -9.77
N ASP A 185 -7.71 41.71 -8.54
CA ASP A 185 -7.80 43.03 -7.88
C ASP A 185 -6.43 43.63 -7.47
N LYS A 186 -5.34 42.86 -7.55
CA LYS A 186 -3.96 43.32 -7.25
C LYS A 186 -3.13 43.63 -8.49
N GLU A 187 -3.61 43.26 -9.67
CA GLU A 187 -2.96 43.52 -10.96
C GLU A 187 -3.54 44.76 -11.68
N THR A 188 -4.50 45.43 -11.05
CA THR A 188 -5.07 46.74 -11.46
C THR A 188 -4.66 47.84 -10.50
#